data_AF-A0A7S0EPE1-F1
#
_entry.id   AF-A0A7S0EPE1-F1
#
_cell.length_a   1.000
_cell.length_b   1.000
_cell.length_c   1.000
_cell.angle_alpha   90.00
_cell.angle_beta   90.00
_cell.angle_gamma   90.00
#
_symmetry.space_group_name_H-M   'P 1'
#
loop_
_entity.id
_entity.type
_entity.pdbx_description
1 polymer ?
#
loop_
_entity_poly.entity_id
_entity_poly.type
_entity_poly.pdbx_seq_one_letter_code
_entity_poly.pdbx_strand_id
1 'polypeptide(L)'
;EVVAPQPKAAAAPRSHSALKMCSNPQNVMRRVKDEQTRTDRLVDIKAVNGSMVRCQWEASRMRTDPMTRQRFTDKEVANEIEQGNKELILLRRARMREFLEAEAAEFEANLNARGLAFAKHRP
;
A
#
# COMPACT_ATOMS: atom_id res chain seq x y z
N GLU A 1 -80.63 -1.31 57.84
CA GLU A 1 -80.02 0.01 58.10
C GLU A 1 -79.83 0.75 56.79
N VAL A 2 -80.14 2.04 56.82
CA VAL A 2 -80.25 2.94 55.66
C VAL A 2 -78.88 3.52 55.35
N VAL A 3 -78.40 3.35 54.11
CA VAL A 3 -77.14 3.95 53.63
C VAL A 3 -77.39 5.43 53.33
N ALA A 4 -76.79 6.32 54.12
CA ALA A 4 -76.84 7.77 53.89
C ALA A 4 -75.96 8.16 52.69
N PRO A 5 -76.42 9.04 51.78
CA PRO A 5 -75.60 9.54 50.67
C PRO A 5 -74.66 10.65 51.14
N GLN A 6 -73.37 10.53 50.78
CA GLN A 6 -72.37 11.58 51.04
C GLN A 6 -72.60 12.86 50.22
N PRO A 7 -72.30 14.05 50.74
CA PRO A 7 -72.51 15.31 50.03
C PRO A 7 -71.47 15.52 48.91
N LYS A 8 -71.95 15.87 47.71
CA LYS A 8 -71.12 16.28 46.57
C LYS A 8 -70.41 17.61 46.89
N ALA A 9 -69.09 17.58 47.01
CA ALA A 9 -68.28 18.79 47.11
C ALA A 9 -68.38 19.61 45.81
N ALA A 10 -68.77 20.88 45.94
CA ALA A 10 -68.89 21.82 44.83
C ALA A 10 -67.52 22.09 44.18
N ALA A 11 -67.48 22.02 42.85
CA ALA A 11 -66.27 22.31 42.08
C ALA A 11 -65.93 23.81 42.16
N ALA A 12 -64.73 24.12 42.66
CA ALA A 12 -64.20 25.47 42.70
C ALA A 12 -64.00 26.03 41.28
N PRO A 13 -64.24 27.34 41.05
CA PRO A 13 -64.04 27.96 39.74
C PRO A 13 -62.56 27.92 39.37
N ARG A 14 -62.25 27.31 38.22
CA ARG A 14 -60.90 27.33 37.64
C ARG A 14 -60.53 28.77 37.31
N SER A 15 -59.64 29.36 38.11
CA SER A 15 -59.00 30.63 37.82
C SER A 15 -58.15 30.50 36.54
N HIS A 16 -58.71 30.94 35.41
CA HIS A 16 -57.95 31.23 34.21
C HIS A 16 -57.18 32.54 34.41
N SER A 17 -56.17 32.54 35.27
CA SER A 17 -55.30 33.71 35.49
C SER A 17 -53.84 33.28 35.62
N ALA A 18 -53.27 32.80 34.53
CA ALA A 18 -51.83 32.81 34.30
C ALA A 18 -51.56 32.77 32.79
N LEU A 19 -51.63 33.94 32.18
CA LEU A 19 -51.05 34.20 30.88
C LEU A 19 -49.57 33.78 30.87
N LYS A 20 -49.23 32.88 29.95
CA LYS A 20 -47.97 32.83 29.20
C LYS A 20 -46.72 33.29 29.97
N MET A 21 -46.23 32.45 30.87
CA MET A 21 -44.77 32.35 31.03
C MET A 21 -44.28 31.56 29.81
N CYS A 22 -43.44 32.15 28.97
CA CYS A 22 -42.84 31.52 27.80
C CYS A 22 -42.27 30.14 28.17
N SER A 23 -43.05 29.08 27.97
CA SER A 23 -42.52 27.73 28.08
C SER A 23 -41.60 27.55 26.90
N ASN A 24 -40.33 27.27 27.16
CA ASN A 24 -39.40 26.91 26.10
C ASN A 24 -40.08 25.86 25.21
N PRO A 25 -40.10 26.03 23.88
CA PRO A 25 -40.79 25.11 22.99
C PRO A 25 -40.08 23.75 23.04
N GLN A 26 -40.55 22.86 23.92
CA GLN A 26 -39.89 21.58 24.23
C GLN A 26 -39.71 20.71 22.99
N ASN A 27 -40.64 20.77 22.04
CA ASN A 27 -40.54 20.06 20.76
C ASN A 27 -39.38 20.58 19.90
N VAL A 28 -39.16 21.90 19.90
CA VAL A 28 -38.03 22.53 19.18
C VAL A 28 -36.72 22.17 19.88
N MET A 29 -36.66 22.26 21.20
CA MET A 29 -35.46 21.88 21.97
C MET A 29 -35.09 20.40 21.80
N ARG A 30 -36.08 19.50 21.74
CA ARG A 30 -35.85 18.07 21.45
C ARG A 30 -35.29 17.88 20.04
N ARG A 31 -35.89 18.51 19.02
CA ARG A 31 -35.39 18.43 17.64
C ARG A 31 -33.98 18.97 17.50
N VAL A 32 -33.67 20.12 18.09
CA VAL A 32 -32.32 20.71 18.08
C VAL A 32 -31.32 19.76 18.74
N LYS A 33 -31.68 19.14 19.87
CA LYS A 33 -30.81 18.16 20.55
C LYS A 33 -30.59 16.90 19.71
N ASP A 34 -31.63 16.39 19.06
CA ASP A 34 -31.53 15.21 18.20
C ASP A 34 -30.69 15.49 16.95
N GLU A 35 -30.85 16.67 16.34
CA GLU A 35 -30.04 17.13 15.21
C GLU A 35 -28.57 17.34 15.58
N GLN A 36 -28.31 17.94 16.76
CA GLN A 36 -26.95 18.09 17.27
C GLN A 36 -26.31 16.71 17.49
N THR A 37 -27.01 15.80 18.15
CA THR A 37 -26.52 14.43 18.40
C THR A 37 -26.24 13.68 17.10
N ARG A 38 -27.09 13.86 16.07
CA ARG A 38 -26.86 13.26 14.75
C ARG A 38 -25.63 13.87 14.08
N THR A 39 -25.46 15.19 14.15
CA THR A 39 -24.32 15.90 13.56
C THR A 39 -23.01 15.48 14.23
N ASP A 40 -22.97 15.42 15.55
CA ASP A 40 -21.80 15.00 16.33
C ASP A 40 -21.38 13.58 15.94
N ARG A 41 -22.35 12.65 15.84
CA ARG A 41 -22.08 11.27 15.38
C ARG A 41 -21.54 11.21 13.96
N LEU A 42 -22.03 12.06 13.05
CA LEU A 42 -21.53 12.10 11.67
C LEU A 42 -20.09 12.63 11.61
N VAL A 43 -19.73 13.59 12.46
CA VAL A 43 -18.36 14.08 12.62
C VAL A 43 -17.45 12.96 13.11
N ASP A 44 -17.88 12.21 14.13
CA ASP A 44 -17.12 11.07 14.67
C ASP A 44 -16.92 9.98 13.62
N ILE A 45 -17.98 9.59 12.90
CA ILE A 45 -17.90 8.60 11.81
C ILE A 45 -16.93 9.07 10.73
N LYS A 46 -16.96 10.35 10.36
CA LYS A 46 -16.04 10.91 9.36
C LYS A 46 -14.59 10.86 9.85
N ALA A 47 -14.34 11.18 11.12
CA ALA A 47 -13.02 11.12 11.72
C ALA A 47 -12.47 9.68 11.74
N VAL A 48 -13.29 8.71 12.16
CA VAL A 48 -12.93 7.28 12.19
C VAL A 48 -12.73 6.71 10.78
N ASN A 49 -13.58 7.07 9.81
CA ASN A 49 -13.37 6.65 8.43
C ASN A 49 -12.07 7.22 7.86
N GLY A 50 -11.76 8.48 8.16
CA GLY A 50 -10.51 9.10 7.74
C GLY A 50 -9.26 8.46 8.35
N SER A 51 -9.31 7.96 9.59
CA SER A 51 -8.21 7.19 10.18
C SER A 51 -8.11 5.79 9.58
N MET A 52 -9.24 5.10 9.40
CA MET A 52 -9.28 3.76 8.80
C MET A 52 -8.68 3.73 7.38
N VAL A 53 -9.04 4.69 6.52
CA VAL A 53 -8.50 4.78 5.16
C VAL A 53 -7.00 5.02 5.17
N ARG A 54 -6.50 5.86 6.08
CA ARG A 54 -5.05 6.10 6.24
C ARG A 54 -4.31 4.83 6.67
N CYS A 55 -4.84 4.09 7.64
CA CYS A 55 -4.27 2.82 8.05
C CYS A 55 -4.24 1.79 6.91
N GLN A 56 -5.30 1.70 6.11
CA GLN A 56 -5.34 0.80 4.94
C GLN A 56 -4.31 1.20 3.88
N TRP A 57 -4.14 2.49 3.64
CA TRP A 57 -3.14 2.99 2.71
C TRP A 57 -1.72 2.68 3.19
N GLU A 58 -1.41 2.95 4.47
CA GLU A 58 -0.11 2.60 5.04
C GLU A 58 0.16 1.09 5.01
N ALA A 59 -0.83 0.26 5.37
CA ALA A 59 -0.70 -1.20 5.30
C ALA A 59 -0.49 -1.71 3.86
N SER A 60 -1.05 -1.03 2.87
CA SER A 60 -0.84 -1.34 1.45
C SER A 60 0.56 -0.89 1.01
N ARG A 61 0.97 0.32 1.38
CA ARG A 61 2.30 0.86 1.09
C ARG A 61 3.40 -0.03 1.69
N MET A 62 3.27 -0.43 2.95
CA MET A 62 4.24 -1.29 3.65
C MET A 62 4.33 -2.70 3.03
N ARG A 63 3.31 -3.18 2.31
CA ARG A 63 3.38 -4.45 1.58
C ARG A 63 4.04 -4.29 0.21
N THR A 64 3.73 -3.20 -0.50
CA THR A 64 4.23 -2.96 -1.85
C THR A 64 5.68 -2.47 -1.85
N ASP A 65 6.07 -1.63 -0.90
CA ASP A 65 7.40 -1.02 -0.83
C ASP A 65 8.55 -2.05 -0.72
N PRO A 66 8.55 -3.01 0.23
CA PRO A 66 9.61 -4.01 0.31
C PRO A 66 9.65 -4.91 -0.92
N MET A 67 8.50 -5.27 -1.49
CA MET A 67 8.46 -6.10 -2.69
C MET A 67 8.98 -5.33 -3.92
N THR A 68 8.70 -4.04 -4.03
CA THR A 68 9.17 -3.20 -5.14
C THR A 68 10.66 -2.94 -5.02
N ARG A 69 11.14 -2.66 -3.80
CA ARG A 69 12.57 -2.50 -3.51
C ARG A 69 13.35 -3.78 -3.80
N GLN A 70 12.85 -4.94 -3.35
CA GLN A 70 13.48 -6.22 -3.63
C GLN A 70 13.56 -6.51 -5.14
N ARG A 71 12.48 -6.23 -5.88
CA ARG A 71 12.48 -6.41 -7.35
C ARG A 71 13.49 -5.51 -8.06
N PHE A 72 13.74 -4.31 -7.53
CA PHE A 72 14.75 -3.42 -8.09
C PHE A 72 16.15 -3.97 -7.84
N THR A 73 16.45 -4.38 -6.59
CA THR A 73 17.74 -4.98 -6.25
C THR A 73 18.00 -6.28 -7.01
N ASP A 74 16.99 -7.14 -7.18
CA ASP A 74 17.12 -8.39 -7.91
C ASP A 74 17.47 -8.15 -9.39
N LYS A 75 16.94 -7.07 -9.99
CA LYS A 75 17.28 -6.67 -11.36
C LYS A 75 18.70 -6.15 -11.47
N GLU A 76 19.15 -5.35 -10.50
CA GLU A 76 20.54 -4.88 -10.47
C GLU A 76 21.52 -6.05 -10.38
N VAL A 77 21.27 -6.99 -9.46
CA VAL A 77 22.07 -8.21 -9.32
C VAL A 77 22.05 -9.05 -10.60
N ALA A 78 20.90 -9.22 -11.25
CA ALA A 78 20.81 -9.95 -12.51
C ALA A 78 21.64 -9.30 -13.62
N ASN A 79 21.63 -7.97 -13.73
CA ASN A 79 22.42 -7.24 -14.71
C ASN A 79 23.92 -7.37 -14.45
N GLU A 80 24.35 -7.30 -13.19
CA GLU A 80 25.76 -7.48 -12.79
C GLU A 80 26.25 -8.89 -13.14
N ILE A 81 25.44 -9.91 -12.89
CA ILE A 81 25.76 -11.30 -13.26
C ILE A 81 25.87 -11.44 -14.78
N GLU A 82 24.94 -10.85 -15.54
CA GLU A 82 24.99 -10.91 -17.00
C GLU A 82 26.26 -10.24 -17.55
N GLN A 83 26.64 -9.09 -16.99
CA GLN A 83 27.88 -8.42 -17.37
C GLN A 83 29.11 -9.26 -17.03
N GLY A 84 29.19 -9.80 -15.81
CA GLY A 84 30.29 -10.68 -15.40
C GLY A 84 30.42 -11.91 -16.30
N ASN A 85 29.30 -12.50 -16.73
CA ASN A 85 29.31 -13.62 -17.67
C ASN A 85 29.83 -13.23 -19.06
N LYS A 86 29.48 -12.04 -19.57
CA LYS A 86 30.01 -11.53 -20.85
C LYS A 86 31.52 -11.35 -20.79
N GLU A 87 32.01 -10.75 -19.71
CA GLU A 87 33.44 -10.53 -19.48
C GLU A 87 34.20 -11.87 -19.37
N LEU A 88 33.63 -12.85 -18.66
CA LEU A 88 34.20 -14.19 -18.55
C LEU A 88 34.36 -14.89 -19.92
N ILE A 89 33.33 -14.81 -20.77
CA ILE A 89 33.37 -15.40 -22.12
C ILE A 89 34.45 -14.73 -22.98
N LEU A 90 34.58 -13.41 -22.89
CA LEU A 90 35.62 -12.67 -23.61
C LEU A 90 37.02 -13.10 -23.17
N LEU A 91 37.26 -13.16 -21.85
CA LEU A 91 38.53 -13.62 -21.29
C LEU A 91 38.84 -15.07 -21.71
N ARG A 92 37.84 -15.96 -21.67
CA ARG A 92 38.02 -17.35 -22.11
C ARG A 92 38.39 -17.42 -23.58
N ARG A 93 37.74 -16.65 -24.45
CA ARG A 93 38.06 -16.60 -25.88
C ARG A 93 39.46 -16.03 -26.13
N ALA A 94 39.86 -15.00 -25.39
CA ALA A 94 41.21 -14.45 -25.48
C ALA A 94 42.27 -15.50 -25.11
N ARG A 95 42.13 -16.15 -23.95
CA ARG A 95 43.04 -17.21 -23.51
C ARG A 95 43.09 -18.40 -24.46
N MET A 96 41.95 -18.82 -25.03
CA MET A 96 41.96 -19.90 -26.02
C MET A 96 42.69 -19.49 -27.30
N ARG A 97 42.57 -18.24 -27.75
CA ARG A 97 43.35 -17.76 -28.91
C ARG A 97 44.85 -17.77 -28.61
N GLU A 98 45.27 -17.23 -27.46
CA GLU A 98 46.67 -17.25 -27.03
C GLU A 98 47.23 -18.68 -26.99
N PHE A 99 46.45 -19.62 -26.44
CA PHE A 99 46.82 -21.03 -26.40
C PHE A 99 46.98 -21.63 -27.80
N LEU A 100 46.00 -21.43 -28.69
CA LEU A 100 46.04 -21.95 -30.05
C LEU A 100 47.16 -21.30 -30.89
N GLU A 101 47.47 -20.03 -30.67
CA GLU A 101 48.58 -19.33 -31.32
C GLU A 101 49.93 -19.91 -30.88
N ALA A 102 50.09 -20.21 -29.58
CA ALA A 102 51.28 -20.87 -29.06
C ALA A 102 51.45 -22.28 -29.65
N GLU A 103 50.39 -23.09 -29.66
CA GLU A 103 50.42 -24.42 -30.28
C GLU A 103 50.70 -24.34 -31.79
N ALA A 104 50.09 -23.39 -32.51
CA ALA A 104 50.33 -23.21 -33.93
C ALA A 104 51.79 -22.89 -34.23
N ALA A 105 52.46 -22.08 -33.40
CA ALA A 105 53.88 -21.80 -33.54
C ALA A 105 54.76 -23.05 -33.35
N GLU A 106 54.44 -23.89 -32.36
CA GLU A 106 55.14 -25.17 -32.16
C GLU A 106 54.93 -26.13 -33.33
N PHE A 107 53.70 -26.23 -33.83
CA PHE A 107 53.40 -27.07 -34.99
C PHE A 107 54.08 -26.56 -36.27
N GLU A 108 54.12 -25.25 -36.49
CA GLU A 108 54.79 -24.66 -37.65
C GLU A 108 56.30 -24.94 -37.60
N ALA A 109 56.94 -24.83 -36.42
CA ALA A 109 58.33 -25.22 -36.23
C ALA A 109 58.57 -26.72 -36.56
N ASN A 110 57.70 -27.60 -36.07
CA ASN A 110 57.79 -29.04 -36.33
C ASN A 110 57.58 -29.42 -37.80
N LEU A 111 56.68 -28.74 -38.50
CA LEU A 111 56.44 -28.94 -39.94
C LEU A 111 57.61 -28.43 -40.77
N ASN A 112 58.12 -27.24 -40.45
CA ASN A 112 59.28 -26.67 -41.12
C ASN A 112 60.51 -27.58 -40.98
N ALA A 113 60.71 -28.21 -39.83
CA ALA A 113 61.76 -29.21 -39.62
C ALA A 113 61.62 -30.45 -40.52
N ARG A 114 60.39 -30.76 -40.98
CA ARG A 114 60.10 -31.83 -41.94
C ARG A 114 60.04 -31.35 -43.39
N GLY A 115 60.30 -30.06 -43.65
CA GLY A 115 60.19 -29.43 -44.97
C GLY A 115 58.74 -29.22 -45.44
N LEU A 116 57.76 -29.29 -44.54
CA LEU A 116 56.34 -29.04 -44.81
C LEU A 116 55.91 -27.70 -44.20
N ALA A 117 54.75 -27.17 -44.61
CA ALA A 117 54.22 -25.91 -44.08
C ALA A 117 52.69 -25.92 -44.01
N PHE A 118 52.12 -25.07 -43.14
CA PHE A 118 50.67 -24.83 -43.11
C PHE A 118 50.20 -24.07 -44.35
N ALA A 119 49.01 -24.43 -44.84
CA ALA A 119 48.33 -23.67 -45.88
C ALA A 119 47.77 -22.38 -45.27
N LYS A 120 48.42 -21.24 -45.56
CA LYS A 120 47.99 -19.92 -45.07
C LYS A 120 46.91 -19.36 -45.99
N HIS A 121 45.79 -18.94 -45.40
CA HIS A 121 44.75 -18.24 -46.15
C HIS A 121 45.28 -16.85 -46.57
N ARG A 122 45.27 -16.56 -47.87
CA ARG A 122 45.46 -15.20 -48.39
C ARG A 122 44.08 -14.56 -48.58
N PRO A 123 43.86 -13.32 -48.08
CA PRO A 123 42.64 -12.57 -48.35
C PRO A 123 42.52 -12.17 -49.82
#